data_AF-A0A173SP95-F1
#
_entry.id   AF-A0A173SP95-F1
#
_cell.length_a   1.000
_cell.length_b   1.000
_cell.length_c   1.000
_cell.angle_alpha   90.00
_cell.angle_beta   90.00
_cell.angle_gamma   90.00
#
_symmetry.space_group_name_H-M   'P 1'
#
loop_
_entity.id
_entity.type
_entity.pdbx_description
1 polymer ?
#
loop_
_entity_poly.entity_id
_entity_poly.type
_entity_poly.pdbx_seq_one_letter_code
_entity_poly.pdbx_strand_id
1 'polypeptide(L)' 'MRDEYDFSNAKRNPYAKKLKKQITINIDENTIDYFKVQAENSGIPYQTLINLYLSDCVTQKRELQLSWK' A
#
# COMPACT_ATOMS: atom_id res chain seq x y z
N MET A 1 0.25 -33.93 -14.31
CA MET A 1 0.86 -33.03 -13.31
C MET A 1 1.68 -33.92 -12.39
N ARG A 2 2.92 -33.56 -12.01
CA ARG A 2 3.73 -34.42 -11.11
C ARG A 2 3.18 -34.32 -9.69
N ASP A 3 3.10 -35.45 -9.00
CA ASP A 3 2.53 -35.55 -7.66
C ASP A 3 3.39 -34.88 -6.58
N GLU A 4 4.72 -34.85 -6.76
CA GLU A 4 5.63 -34.22 -5.81
C GLU A 4 6.73 -33.42 -6.51
N TYR A 5 6.98 -32.21 -5.98
CA TYR A 5 8.07 -31.34 -6.38
C TYR A 5 9.04 -31.21 -5.21
N ASP A 6 10.30 -31.57 -5.45
CA ASP A 6 11.39 -31.37 -4.50
C ASP A 6 11.86 -29.92 -4.55
N PHE A 7 11.60 -29.17 -3.47
CA PHE A 7 11.98 -27.77 -3.29
C PHE A 7 13.27 -27.59 -2.47
N SER A 8 14.04 -28.65 -2.22
CA SER A 8 15.25 -28.59 -1.38
C SER A 8 16.32 -27.60 -1.89
N ASN A 9 16.32 -27.28 -3.19
CA ASN A 9 17.20 -26.29 -3.82
C ASN A 9 16.49 -24.99 -4.22
N ALA A 10 15.27 -24.74 -3.71
CA ALA A 10 14.50 -23.56 -4.08
C ALA A 10 15.11 -22.27 -3.50
N LYS A 11 15.46 -21.34 -4.38
CA LYS A 11 15.93 -20.01 -3.99
C LYS A 11 14.74 -19.15 -3.56
N ARG A 12 14.83 -18.52 -2.37
CA ARG A 12 13.78 -17.62 -1.86
C ARG A 12 13.54 -16.50 -2.88
N ASN A 13 12.31 -16.36 -3.34
CA ASN A 13 11.94 -15.36 -4.33
C ASN A 13 12.30 -13.94 -3.81
N PRO A 14 13.19 -13.18 -4.46
CA PRO A 14 13.57 -11.83 -4.03
C PRO A 14 12.38 -10.85 -4.03
N TYR A 15 11.33 -11.15 -4.79
CA TYR A 15 10.08 -10.38 -4.84
C TYR A 15 9.12 -10.71 -3.69
N ALA A 16 9.37 -11.77 -2.91
CA ALA A 16 8.54 -12.15 -1.77
C ALA A 16 8.50 -11.07 -0.67
N LYS A 17 9.56 -10.24 -0.57
CA LYS A 17 9.62 -9.13 0.39
C LYS A 17 8.68 -7.97 0.07
N LYS A 18 8.20 -7.88 -1.18
CA LYS A 18 7.32 -6.79 -1.65
C LYS A 18 5.85 -7.21 -1.72
N LEU A 19 5.46 -8.31 -1.08
CA LEU A 19 4.04 -8.65 -0.99
C LEU A 19 3.31 -7.55 -0.22
N LYS A 20 2.24 -7.04 -0.84
CA LYS A 20 1.29 -6.16 -0.16
C LYS A 20 0.72 -6.92 1.03
N LYS A 21 0.91 -6.37 2.23
CA LYS A 21 0.25 -6.88 3.43
C LYS A 21 -1.18 -6.37 3.43
N GLN A 22 -2.16 -7.27 3.41
CA GLN A 22 -3.55 -6.89 3.61
C GLN A 22 -3.73 -6.47 5.07
N ILE A 23 -4.12 -5.22 5.28
CA ILE A 23 -4.39 -4.64 6.60
C ILE A 23 -5.71 -3.89 6.55
N THR A 24 -6.42 -3.89 7.67
CA THR A 24 -7.60 -3.03 7.87
C THR A 24 -7.14 -1.74 8.53
N ILE A 25 -7.49 -0.60 7.95
CA ILE A 25 -7.18 0.74 8.47
C ILE A 25 -8.51 1.50 8.56
N ASN A 26 -8.74 2.18 9.67
CA ASN A 26 -9.86 3.11 9.79
C ASN A 26 -9.45 4.45 9.15
N ILE A 27 -10.25 4.93 8.21
CA ILE A 27 -10.05 6.19 7.49
C ILE A 27 -11.39 6.91 7.48
N ASP A 28 -11.37 8.23 7.69
CA ASP A 28 -12.58 9.05 7.64
C ASP A 28 -13.24 9.00 6.25
N GLU A 29 -14.58 9.02 6.25
CA GLU A 29 -15.39 8.97 5.02
C GLU A 29 -15.03 10.09 4.05
N ASN A 30 -14.84 11.31 4.57
CA ASN A 30 -14.45 12.48 3.77
C ASN A 30 -13.10 12.29 3.06
N THR A 31 -12.14 11.61 3.71
CA THR A 31 -10.84 11.31 3.11
C THR A 31 -10.98 10.26 2.02
N ILE A 32 -11.80 9.23 2.24
CA ILE A 32 -12.09 8.20 1.23
C ILE A 32 -12.74 8.84 0.00
N ASP A 33 -13.73 9.72 0.19
CA ASP A 33 -14.44 10.40 -0.89
C ASP A 33 -13.49 11.25 -1.75
N TYR A 34 -12.63 12.03 -1.09
CA TYR A 34 -11.57 12.80 -1.77
C TYR A 34 -10.70 11.91 -2.68
N PHE A 35 -10.23 10.76 -2.17
CA PHE A 35 -9.39 9.85 -2.96
C PHE A 35 -10.16 9.11 -4.05
N LYS A 36 -11.49 8.92 -3.91
CA LYS A 36 -12.33 8.37 -4.99
C LYS A 36 -12.42 9.34 -6.16
N VAL A 37 -12.68 10.62 -5.91
CA VAL A 37 -12.72 11.65 -6.97
C VAL A 37 -11.34 11.77 -7.65
N GLN A 38 -10.25 11.74 -6.87
CA GLN A 38 -8.89 11.75 -7.44
C GLN A 38 -8.58 10.49 -8.27
N ALA A 39 -9.12 9.33 -7.87
CA ALA A 39 -8.98 8.08 -8.61
C ALA A 39 -9.67 8.14 -9.97
N GLU A 40 -10.86 8.74 -10.05
CA GLU A 40 -11.58 8.93 -11.32
C GLU A 40 -10.75 9.77 -12.31
N ASN A 41 -10.11 10.83 -11.82
CA ASN A 41 -9.27 11.70 -12.65
C ASN A 41 -7.95 11.05 -13.07
N SER A 42 -7.34 10.25 -12.18
CA SER A 42 -6.01 9.67 -12.39
C SER A 42 -6.04 8.30 -13.09
N GLY A 43 -7.20 7.64 -13.13
CA GLY A 43 -7.35 6.26 -13.61
C GLY A 43 -6.72 5.19 -12.71
N ILE A 44 -6.26 5.58 -11.51
CA ILE A 44 -5.63 4.68 -10.53
C ILE A 44 -6.62 4.42 -9.40
N PRO A 45 -6.83 3.17 -8.96
CA PRO A 45 -7.73 2.88 -7.84
C PRO A 45 -7.39 3.67 -6.59
N TYR A 46 -8.42 4.18 -5.89
CA TYR A 46 -8.25 5.03 -4.69
C TYR A 46 -7.39 4.37 -3.60
N GLN A 47 -7.48 3.05 -3.43
CA GLN A 47 -6.64 2.29 -2.49
C GLN A 47 -5.15 2.37 -2.84
N THR A 48 -4.83 2.35 -4.13
CA THR A 48 -3.45 2.47 -4.62
C THR A 48 -2.96 3.91 -4.45
N LEU A 49 -3.81 4.91 -4.72
CA LEU A 49 -3.48 6.32 -4.48
C LEU A 49 -3.19 6.58 -3.01
N ILE A 50 -4.04 6.13 -2.09
CA ILE A 50 -3.80 6.26 -0.65
C ILE A 50 -2.45 5.68 -0.27
N ASN A 51 -2.12 4.47 -0.75
CA ASN A 51 -0.84 3.84 -0.46
C ASN A 51 0.36 4.61 -1.05
N LEU A 52 0.21 5.19 -2.24
CA LEU A 52 1.25 6.03 -2.87
C LEU A 52 1.50 7.29 -2.03
N TYR A 53 0.45 7.97 -1.60
CA TYR A 53 0.57 9.15 -0.74
C TYR A 53 1.22 8.82 0.61
N LEU A 54 0.85 7.69 1.23
CA LEU A 54 1.50 7.24 2.46
C LEU A 54 2.99 6.94 2.24
N SER A 55 3.35 6.34 1.10
CA SER A 55 4.75 6.06 0.74
C SER A 55 5.55 7.34 0.50
N ASP A 56 4.93 8.34 -0.13
CA ASP A 56 5.52 9.66 -0.35
C ASP A 56 5.74 10.40 0.98
N CYS A 57 4.77 10.36 1.90
CA CYS A 57 4.91 10.91 3.25
C CYS A 57 6.12 10.31 4.00
N VAL A 58 6.33 8.99 3.90
CA VAL A 58 7.49 8.31 4.51
C VAL A 58 8.79 8.75 3.84
N THR A 59 8.80 8.88 2.51
CA THR A 59 9.98 9.27 1.74
C THR A 59 10.40 10.71 2.07
N GLN A 60 9.42 11.60 2.22
CA GLN A 60 9.62 12.99 2.60
C GLN A 60 9.86 13.18 4.10
N LYS A 61 9.79 12.10 4.90
CA LYS A 61 9.88 12.14 6.37
C LYS A 61 8.98 13.20 6.97
N ARG A 62 7.73 13.29 6.49
CA ARG A 62 6.76 14.24 7.02
C ARG A 62 6.42 13.84 8.44
N GLU A 63 6.89 14.64 9.39
CA GLU A 63 6.52 14.49 10.80
C GLU A 63 5.26 15.30 11.07
N LEU A 64 4.28 14.67 11.74
CA LEU A 64 3.06 15.36 12.12
C LEU A 64 3.42 16.37 13.21
N GLN A 65 3.38 17.66 12.86
CA GLN A 65 3.55 18.73 13.83
C GLN A 65 2.27 18.85 14.65
N LEU A 66 2.17 18.12 15.77
CA LEU A 66 1.14 18.31 16.78
C LEU A 66 1.42 19.60 17.57
N SER A 67 1.33 20.77 16.93
CA SER A 67 1.16 22.02 17.69
C SER A 67 -0.32 22.16 18.04
N TRP A 68 -0.75 21.51 19.11
CA TRP A 68 -2.03 21.87 19.73
C TRP A 68 -1.89 23.29 20.25
N LYS A 69 -2.71 24.21 19.74
CA LYS A 69 -2.83 25.59 20.23
C LYS A 69 -4.27 25.86 20.62
#